data_AF-A0A503B3G5-F1
#
_entry.id   AF-A0A503B3G5-F1
#
_cell.length_a   1.000
_cell.length_b   1.000
_cell.length_c   1.000
_cell.angle_alpha   90.00
_cell.angle_beta   90.00
_cell.angle_gamma   90.00
#
_symmetry.space_group_name_H-M   'P 1'
#
loop_
_entity.id
_entity.type
_entity.pdbx_description
1 polymer ?
#
loop_
_entity_poly.entity_id
_entity_poly.type
_entity_poly.pdbx_seq_one_letter_code
_entity_poly.pdbx_strand_id
1 'polypeptide(L)'
;MRFTPSILGKLVEPINRRRFQATVDSHDGDAYDKSFHSWDHLMVLIYAQLSGAEGLRGLEAGWNANCQHHYHLGSDVLRRSTLSDANRRRPVGVFAETFETIASQLDRHTRREGAAMLRLIDSTPIPLGKTCAWAKSNGRIRGMKMHVVYDPDTDCP
;
A
#
# COMPACT_ATOMS: atom_id res chain seq x y z
N MET A 1 -31.15 10.16 -5.34
CA MET A 1 -29.99 10.10 -6.26
C MET A 1 -29.61 8.65 -6.48
N ARG A 2 -29.42 8.20 -7.71
CA ARG A 2 -28.86 6.86 -8.00
C ARG A 2 -27.39 6.85 -7.60
N PHE A 3 -26.97 5.89 -6.79
CA PHE A 3 -25.57 5.66 -6.49
C PHE A 3 -24.82 5.34 -7.78
N THR A 4 -23.69 6.01 -8.00
CA THR A 4 -22.75 5.70 -9.08
C THR A 4 -21.41 5.34 -8.42
N PRO A 5 -20.87 4.14 -8.69
CA PRO A 5 -19.60 3.73 -8.09
C PRO A 5 -18.47 4.63 -8.59
N SER A 6 -17.58 5.01 -7.66
CA SER A 6 -16.35 5.73 -8.00
C SER A 6 -15.45 4.85 -8.89
N ILE A 7 -14.50 5.48 -9.60
CA ILE A 7 -13.51 4.74 -10.39
C ILE A 7 -12.75 3.74 -9.50
N LEU A 8 -12.31 4.19 -8.32
CA LEU A 8 -11.68 3.31 -7.34
C LEU A 8 -12.59 2.14 -6.95
N GLY A 9 -13.87 2.41 -6.69
CA GLY A 9 -14.86 1.37 -6.36
C GLY A 9 -14.99 0.29 -7.44
N LYS A 10 -14.95 0.68 -8.72
CA LYS A 10 -14.94 -0.26 -9.84
C LYS A 10 -13.63 -1.05 -9.93
N LEU A 11 -12.49 -0.41 -9.67
CA LEU A 11 -11.19 -1.06 -9.73
C LEU A 11 -10.99 -2.12 -8.63
N VAL A 12 -11.58 -1.91 -7.45
CA VAL A 12 -11.49 -2.85 -6.32
C VAL A 12 -12.62 -3.88 -6.28
N GLU A 13 -13.58 -3.81 -7.21
CA GLU A 13 -14.70 -4.76 -7.32
C GLU A 13 -14.26 -6.24 -7.35
N PRO A 14 -13.13 -6.63 -8.01
CA PRO A 14 -12.67 -8.01 -7.98
C PRO A 14 -12.26 -8.53 -6.60
N ILE A 15 -12.03 -7.64 -5.62
CA ILE A 15 -11.60 -8.01 -4.27
C ILE A 15 -12.82 -8.48 -3.47
N ASN A 16 -12.97 -9.80 -3.35
CA ASN A 16 -14.05 -10.37 -2.54
C ASN A 16 -13.84 -10.06 -1.05
N ARG A 17 -14.70 -9.20 -0.49
CA ARG A 17 -14.61 -8.77 0.93
C ARG A 17 -14.65 -9.92 1.93
N ARG A 18 -15.44 -10.97 1.70
CA ARG A 18 -15.53 -12.10 2.63
C ARG A 18 -14.23 -12.91 2.63
N ARG A 19 -13.67 -13.14 1.45
CA ARG A 19 -12.38 -13.82 1.32
C ARG A 19 -11.25 -12.99 1.91
N PHE A 20 -11.25 -11.68 1.67
CA PHE A 20 -10.32 -10.75 2.30
C PHE A 20 -10.42 -10.81 3.83
N GLN A 21 -11.64 -10.77 4.39
CA GLN A 21 -11.82 -10.88 5.85
C GLN A 21 -11.28 -12.20 6.39
N ALA A 22 -11.50 -13.33 5.70
CA ALA A 22 -10.95 -14.61 6.12
C ALA A 22 -9.41 -14.61 6.16
N THR A 23 -8.76 -13.95 5.19
CA THR A 23 -7.31 -13.73 5.20
C THR A 23 -6.88 -12.76 6.32
N VAL A 24 -7.67 -11.72 6.62
CA VAL A 24 -7.39 -10.86 7.78
C VAL A 24 -7.42 -11.67 9.06
N ASP A 25 -8.45 -12.49 9.26
CA ASP A 25 -8.63 -13.29 10.47
C ASP A 25 -7.51 -14.34 10.62
N SER A 26 -7.04 -14.95 9.53
CA SER A 26 -5.97 -15.97 9.56
C SER A 26 -4.60 -15.40 9.96
N HIS A 27 -4.35 -14.12 9.65
CA HIS A 27 -3.11 -13.42 10.00
C HIS A 27 -3.22 -12.60 11.29
N ASP A 28 -4.36 -12.69 12.00
CA ASP A 28 -4.68 -11.80 13.12
C ASP A 28 -4.49 -10.33 12.72
N GLY A 29 -4.92 -10.01 11.50
CA GLY A 29 -4.66 -8.76 10.82
C GLY A 29 -5.13 -7.60 11.68
N ASP A 30 -6.40 -7.59 12.11
CA ASP A 30 -7.01 -6.51 12.88
C ASP A 30 -6.77 -6.58 14.41
N ALA A 31 -5.80 -7.39 14.86
CA ALA A 31 -5.46 -7.47 16.27
C ALA A 31 -5.24 -6.09 16.90
N TYR A 32 -5.95 -5.84 18.00
CA TYR A 32 -5.87 -4.61 18.80
C TYR A 32 -6.35 -3.32 18.11
N ASP A 33 -6.89 -3.39 16.89
CA ASP A 33 -7.44 -2.20 16.24
C ASP A 33 -8.86 -1.91 16.71
N LYS A 34 -9.09 -0.64 17.04
CA LYS A 34 -10.41 -0.12 17.43
C LYS A 34 -11.09 0.64 16.29
N SER A 35 -10.33 1.03 15.29
CA SER A 35 -10.74 1.74 14.10
C SER A 35 -9.67 1.59 13.04
N PHE A 36 -10.01 1.88 11.78
CA PHE A 36 -9.10 1.74 10.63
C PHE A 36 -8.58 0.30 10.48
N HIS A 37 -9.49 -0.58 10.06
CA HIS A 37 -9.23 -2.01 9.92
C HIS A 37 -8.45 -2.30 8.64
N SER A 38 -8.07 -3.56 8.43
CA SER A 38 -7.27 -4.01 7.28
C SER A 38 -7.93 -3.66 5.95
N TRP A 39 -9.26 -3.61 5.90
CA TRP A 39 -9.99 -3.17 4.71
C TRP A 39 -9.76 -1.68 4.41
N ASP A 40 -9.87 -0.81 5.42
CA ASP A 40 -9.54 0.61 5.29
C ASP A 40 -8.11 0.81 4.80
N HIS A 41 -7.19 0.05 5.41
CA HIS A 41 -5.77 0.10 5.09
C HIS A 41 -5.51 -0.30 3.64
N LEU A 42 -6.10 -1.41 3.18
CA LEU A 42 -6.00 -1.86 1.79
C LEU A 42 -6.53 -0.78 0.82
N MET A 43 -7.71 -0.23 1.08
CA MET A 43 -8.31 0.79 0.20
C MET A 43 -7.44 2.04 0.09
N VAL A 44 -6.89 2.50 1.20
CA VAL A 44 -5.97 3.65 1.25
C VAL A 44 -4.66 3.35 0.53
N LEU A 45 -4.08 2.15 0.68
CA LEU A 45 -2.85 1.76 -0.02
C LEU A 45 -3.05 1.68 -1.53
N ILE A 46 -4.15 1.09 -1.99
CA ILE A 46 -4.50 1.06 -3.42
C ILE A 46 -4.68 2.48 -3.96
N TYR A 47 -5.41 3.33 -3.23
CA TYR A 47 -5.57 4.73 -3.63
C TYR A 47 -4.24 5.48 -3.67
N ALA A 48 -3.36 5.27 -2.68
CA ALA A 48 -2.02 5.87 -2.65
C ALA A 48 -1.22 5.54 -3.90
N GLN A 49 -1.23 4.27 -4.31
CA GLN A 49 -0.53 3.82 -5.51
C GLN A 49 -1.12 4.42 -6.79
N LEU A 50 -2.45 4.39 -6.94
CA LEU A 50 -3.13 4.87 -8.15
C LEU A 50 -3.12 6.40 -8.28
N SER A 51 -3.09 7.12 -7.16
CA SER A 51 -3.01 8.58 -7.15
C SER A 51 -1.58 9.13 -7.24
N GLY A 52 -0.56 8.27 -7.15
CA GLY A 52 0.84 8.70 -7.11
C GLY A 52 1.18 9.50 -5.85
N ALA A 53 0.59 9.16 -4.70
CA ALA A 53 0.81 9.92 -3.48
C ALA A 53 2.26 9.79 -2.96
N GLU A 54 3.00 10.91 -2.96
CA GLU A 54 4.41 10.95 -2.55
C GLU A 54 4.62 11.02 -1.02
N GLY A 55 3.56 11.13 -0.25
CA GLY A 55 3.67 11.18 1.21
C GLY A 55 2.34 11.17 1.95
N LEU A 56 2.39 10.84 3.24
CA LEU A 56 1.20 10.60 4.06
C LEU A 56 0.27 11.82 4.21
N ARG A 57 0.81 13.05 4.17
CA ARG A 57 0.00 14.27 4.24
C ARG A 57 -0.83 14.49 2.98
N GLY A 58 -0.20 14.34 1.82
CA GLY A 58 -0.89 14.45 0.52
C GLY A 58 -1.95 13.35 0.39
N LEU A 59 -1.60 12.13 0.81
CA LEU A 59 -2.51 11.00 0.84
C LEU A 59 -3.74 11.25 1.72
N GLU A 60 -3.55 11.72 2.96
CA GLU A 60 -4.66 12.09 3.86
C GLU A 60 -5.57 13.14 3.22
N ALA A 61 -4.99 14.21 2.67
CA ALA A 61 -5.76 15.28 2.04
C ALA A 61 -6.56 14.78 0.82
N GLY A 62 -5.92 14.02 -0.07
CA GLY A 62 -6.55 13.49 -1.28
C GLY A 62 -7.65 12.47 -0.99
N TRP A 63 -7.42 11.56 -0.05
CA TRP A 63 -8.43 10.59 0.38
C TRP A 63 -9.65 11.29 0.99
N ASN A 64 -9.42 12.22 1.92
CA ASN A 64 -10.49 12.90 2.64
C ASN A 64 -11.25 13.92 1.79
N ALA A 65 -10.65 14.47 0.73
CA ALA A 65 -11.34 15.29 -0.25
C ALA A 65 -12.44 14.53 -1.02
N ASN A 66 -12.43 13.20 -0.96
CA ASN A 66 -13.39 12.32 -1.64
C ASN A 66 -14.28 11.54 -0.65
N CYS A 67 -14.51 12.10 0.55
CA CYS A 67 -15.22 11.43 1.64
C CYS A 67 -16.65 10.97 1.31
N GLN A 68 -17.30 11.61 0.33
CA GLN A 68 -18.62 11.21 -0.17
C GLN A 68 -18.67 9.78 -0.75
N HIS A 69 -17.52 9.19 -1.09
CA HIS A 69 -17.42 7.84 -1.62
C HIS A 69 -17.04 6.79 -0.56
N HIS A 70 -16.57 7.21 0.62
CA HIS A 70 -16.00 6.31 1.63
C HIS A 70 -16.99 5.25 2.11
N TYR A 71 -18.24 5.65 2.37
CA TYR A 71 -19.32 4.71 2.76
C TYR A 71 -19.47 3.55 1.76
N HIS A 72 -19.50 3.86 0.48
CA HIS A 72 -19.65 2.85 -0.58
C HIS A 72 -18.38 2.02 -0.79
N LEU A 73 -17.21 2.57 -0.47
CA LEU A 73 -15.96 1.83 -0.39
C LEU A 73 -15.87 1.00 0.90
N GLY A 74 -16.82 1.12 1.82
CA GLY A 74 -16.76 0.47 3.14
C GLY A 74 -15.59 0.95 3.97
N SER A 75 -15.19 2.21 3.81
CA SER A 75 -14.07 2.81 4.53
C SER A 75 -14.49 4.16 5.13
N ASP A 76 -13.55 4.87 5.76
CA ASP A 76 -13.80 6.13 6.47
C ASP A 76 -12.65 7.14 6.28
N VAL A 77 -12.80 8.31 6.89
CA VAL A 77 -11.83 9.40 6.93
C VAL A 77 -10.49 8.90 7.45
N LEU A 78 -9.43 9.25 6.70
CA LEU A 78 -8.06 8.90 7.02
C LEU A 78 -7.43 9.93 7.96
N ARG A 79 -6.60 9.46 8.88
CA ARG A 79 -5.68 10.30 9.67
C ARG A 79 -4.25 9.86 9.40
N ARG A 80 -3.34 10.82 9.17
CA ARG A 80 -1.92 10.53 8.90
C ARG A 80 -1.26 9.66 9.96
N SER A 81 -1.50 9.93 11.25
CA SER A 81 -0.92 9.15 12.34
C SER A 81 -1.45 7.72 12.34
N THR A 82 -2.76 7.54 12.16
CA THR A 82 -3.40 6.22 12.07
C THR A 82 -2.82 5.40 10.93
N LEU A 83 -2.64 6.00 9.74
CA LEU A 83 -2.00 5.32 8.62
C LEU A 83 -0.55 4.94 8.91
N SER A 84 0.21 5.85 9.54
CA SER A 84 1.59 5.58 9.92
C SER A 84 1.69 4.39 10.90
N ASP A 85 0.77 4.32 11.86
CA ASP A 85 0.74 3.24 12.84
C ASP A 85 0.26 1.92 12.22
N ALA A 86 -0.74 1.96 11.33
CA ALA A 86 -1.20 0.80 10.56
C ALA A 86 -0.09 0.23 9.67
N ASN A 87 0.63 1.08 8.93
CA ASN A 87 1.78 0.68 8.12
C ASN A 87 2.88 -0.02 8.93
N ARG A 88 3.03 0.31 10.21
CA ARG A 88 4.03 -0.33 11.08
C ARG A 88 3.56 -1.69 11.61
N ARG A 89 2.27 -1.82 11.91
CA ARG A 89 1.73 -2.96 12.68
C ARG A 89 1.10 -4.03 11.81
N ARG A 90 0.52 -3.66 10.66
CA ARG A 90 -0.26 -4.60 9.86
C ARG A 90 0.62 -5.71 9.29
N PRO A 91 0.27 -6.99 9.53
CA PRO A 91 1.00 -8.09 8.92
C PRO A 91 0.97 -7.99 7.40
N VAL A 92 2.15 -8.01 6.77
CA VAL A 92 2.28 -7.96 5.30
C VAL A 92 1.61 -9.18 4.63
N GLY A 93 1.51 -10.30 5.36
CA GLY A 93 0.87 -11.53 4.90
C GLY A 93 -0.58 -11.34 4.45
N VAL A 94 -1.33 -10.44 5.10
CA VAL A 94 -2.71 -10.10 4.69
C VAL A 94 -2.75 -9.63 3.23
N PHE A 95 -1.84 -8.72 2.87
CA PHE A 95 -1.79 -8.15 1.52
C PHE A 95 -1.20 -9.12 0.51
N ALA A 96 -0.17 -9.89 0.90
CA ALA A 96 0.44 -10.90 0.04
C ALA A 96 -0.55 -11.99 -0.35
N GLU A 97 -1.26 -12.57 0.61
CA GLU A 97 -2.25 -13.63 0.35
C GLU A 97 -3.47 -13.10 -0.42
N THR A 98 -3.87 -11.85 -0.18
CA THR A 98 -4.91 -11.18 -0.98
C THR A 98 -4.47 -11.04 -2.43
N PHE A 99 -3.22 -10.62 -2.67
CA PHE A 99 -2.67 -10.54 -4.02
C PHE A 99 -2.60 -11.92 -4.70
N GLU A 100 -2.07 -12.93 -4.02
CA GLU A 100 -1.99 -14.31 -4.55
C GLU A 100 -3.37 -14.85 -4.92
N THR A 101 -4.37 -14.60 -4.08
CA THR A 101 -5.78 -14.94 -4.30
C THR A 101 -6.35 -14.32 -5.57
N ILE A 102 -6.02 -13.06 -5.85
CA ILE A 102 -6.49 -12.36 -7.06
C ILE A 102 -5.69 -12.85 -8.27
N ALA A 103 -4.36 -12.94 -8.14
CA ALA A 103 -3.46 -13.39 -9.18
C ALA A 103 -3.78 -14.82 -9.65
N SER A 104 -4.25 -15.70 -8.75
CA SER A 104 -4.66 -17.06 -9.11
C SER A 104 -5.90 -17.12 -10.00
N GLN A 105 -6.70 -16.05 -10.05
CA GLN A 105 -7.91 -15.94 -10.89
C GLN A 105 -7.60 -15.42 -12.29
N LEU A 106 -6.40 -14.90 -12.51
CA LEU A 106 -5.97 -14.38 -13.80
C LEU A 106 -5.75 -15.52 -14.80
N ASP A 107 -6.13 -15.27 -16.05
CA ASP A 107 -5.83 -16.20 -17.13
C ASP A 107 -4.32 -16.28 -17.39
N ARG A 108 -3.92 -17.25 -18.22
CA ARG A 108 -2.50 -17.52 -18.46
C ARG A 108 -1.78 -16.35 -19.14
N HIS A 109 -2.47 -15.60 -20.00
CA HIS A 109 -1.88 -14.46 -20.70
C HIS A 109 -1.57 -13.34 -19.71
N THR A 110 -2.57 -12.90 -18.93
CA THR A 110 -2.37 -11.83 -17.96
C THR A 110 -1.36 -12.19 -16.87
N ARG A 111 -1.29 -13.46 -16.43
CA ARG A 111 -0.23 -13.89 -15.50
C ARG A 111 1.17 -13.76 -16.09
N ARG A 112 1.35 -14.00 -17.39
CA ARG A 112 2.65 -13.81 -18.05
C ARG A 112 3.03 -12.34 -18.15
N GLU A 113 2.07 -11.49 -18.51
CA GLU A 113 2.28 -10.04 -18.53
C GLU A 113 2.65 -9.53 -17.13
N GLY A 114 1.91 -9.95 -16.10
CA GLY A 114 2.19 -9.58 -14.72
C GLY A 114 3.57 -10.05 -14.24
N ALA A 115 4.03 -11.24 -14.64
CA ALA A 115 5.38 -11.70 -14.33
C ALA A 115 6.46 -10.80 -14.96
N ALA A 116 6.24 -10.30 -16.18
CA ALA A 116 7.15 -9.34 -16.82
C ALA A 116 7.14 -7.95 -16.15
N MET A 117 6.13 -7.64 -15.32
CA MET A 117 6.05 -6.41 -14.52
C MET A 117 6.73 -6.53 -13.15
N LEU A 118 7.26 -7.71 -12.79
CA LEU A 118 7.98 -7.87 -11.53
C LEU A 118 9.24 -7.00 -11.53
N ARG A 119 9.40 -6.23 -10.47
CA ARG A 119 10.57 -5.40 -10.23
C ARG A 119 11.13 -5.72 -8.85
N LEU A 120 12.45 -5.69 -8.73
CA LEU A 120 13.13 -5.81 -7.45
C LEU A 120 13.17 -4.43 -6.79
N ILE A 121 12.91 -4.37 -5.49
CA ILE A 121 13.04 -3.13 -4.73
C ILE A 121 14.16 -3.34 -3.73
N ASP A 122 15.19 -2.50 -3.82
CA ASP A 122 16.23 -2.42 -2.82
C ASP A 122 16.17 -1.08 -2.08
N SER A 123 16.65 -1.09 -0.83
CA SER A 123 16.92 0.14 -0.12
C SER A 123 18.29 0.09 0.53
N THR A 124 19.22 0.88 0.00
CA THR A 124 20.60 0.91 0.47
C THR A 124 20.88 2.17 1.29
N PRO A 125 21.38 2.05 2.53
CA PRO A 125 21.90 3.18 3.29
C PRO A 125 23.26 3.61 2.71
N ILE A 126 23.39 4.88 2.33
CA ILE A 126 24.64 5.49 1.84
C ILE A 126 25.21 6.35 2.97
N PRO A 127 26.30 5.92 3.64
CA PRO A 127 26.95 6.73 4.67
C PRO A 127 27.50 8.01 4.04
N LEU A 128 27.20 9.15 4.67
CA LEU A 128 27.77 10.43 4.29
C LEU A 128 28.84 10.84 5.29
N GLY A 129 29.90 11.46 4.78
CA GLY A 129 31.00 11.96 5.59
C GLY A 129 30.55 13.08 6.54
N LYS A 130 31.39 13.38 7.54
CA LYS A 130 31.14 14.45 8.53
C LYS A 130 30.99 15.85 7.90
N THR A 131 31.44 16.02 6.66
CA THR A 131 31.30 17.24 5.85
C THR A 131 29.85 17.54 5.47
N CYS A 132 28.97 16.54 5.43
CA CYS A 132 27.54 16.74 5.19
C CYS A 132 26.84 17.10 6.51
N ALA A 133 26.92 18.37 6.92
CA ALA A 133 26.39 18.84 8.21
C ALA A 133 24.89 18.57 8.41
N TRP A 134 24.10 18.59 7.33
CA TRP A 134 22.66 18.32 7.35
C TRP A 134 22.31 16.84 7.60
N ALA A 135 23.24 15.91 7.35
CA ALA A 135 23.00 14.48 7.54
C ALA A 135 22.93 14.16 9.03
N LYS A 136 21.76 13.75 9.51
CA LYS A 136 21.52 13.34 10.90
C LYS A 136 21.79 11.85 11.06
N SER A 137 22.33 11.45 12.22
CA SER A 137 22.47 10.03 12.54
C SER A 137 21.12 9.45 12.98
N ASN A 138 20.82 8.24 12.55
CA ASN A 138 19.66 7.45 13.02
C ASN A 138 20.06 6.37 14.04
N GLY A 139 21.28 6.43 14.60
CA GLY A 139 21.84 5.42 15.50
C GLY A 139 22.59 4.27 14.80
N ARG A 140 22.33 4.02 13.50
CA ARG A 140 23.04 2.99 12.71
C ARG A 140 23.95 3.60 11.64
N ILE A 141 23.46 4.63 10.94
CA ILE A 141 24.20 5.36 9.91
C ILE A 141 24.01 6.87 10.10
N ARG A 142 24.94 7.65 9.54
CA ARG A 142 24.77 9.08 9.29
C ARG A 142 24.85 9.27 7.79
N GLY A 143 23.73 9.49 7.12
CA GLY A 143 23.72 9.51 5.66
C GLY A 143 22.35 9.56 5.03
N MET A 144 22.29 9.16 3.76
CA MET A 144 21.06 9.07 2.98
C MET A 144 20.58 7.62 2.88
N LYS A 145 19.29 7.45 2.59
CA LYS A 145 18.73 6.16 2.19
C LYS A 145 18.29 6.27 0.74
N MET A 146 18.89 5.45 -0.12
CA MET A 146 18.51 5.35 -1.53
C MET A 146 17.50 4.21 -1.67
N HIS A 147 16.42 4.47 -2.41
CA HIS A 147 15.43 3.47 -2.79
C HIS A 147 15.55 3.25 -4.30
N VAL A 148 15.73 2.01 -4.72
CA VAL A 148 15.90 1.64 -6.13
C VAL A 148 14.85 0.61 -6.48
N VAL A 149 14.17 0.85 -7.59
CA VAL A 149 13.40 -0.18 -8.30
C VAL A 149 14.33 -0.71 -9.39
N TYR A 150 14.34 -2.01 -9.65
CA TYR A 150 15.24 -2.64 -10.60
C TYR A 150 14.49 -3.64 -11.45
N ASP A 151 14.74 -3.58 -12.76
CA ASP A 151 14.27 -4.56 -13.72
C ASP A 151 15.35 -5.63 -13.96
N PRO A 152 15.16 -6.86 -13.46
CA PRO A 152 16.14 -7.92 -13.65
C PRO A 152 16.20 -8.45 -15.08
N ASP A 153 15.16 -8.23 -15.90
CA ASP A 153 15.13 -8.72 -17.28
C ASP A 153 15.91 -7.79 -18.22
N THR A 154 15.91 -6.48 -17.94
CA THR A 154 16.63 -5.46 -18.73
C THR A 154 17.89 -4.92 -18.08
N ASP A 155 18.25 -5.43 -16.90
CA ASP A 155 19.46 -5.06 -16.14
C ASP A 155 19.55 -3.55 -15.85
N CYS A 156 18.42 -2.90 -15.52
CA CYS A 156 18.37 -1.45 -15.33
C CYS A 156 17.54 -1.02 -14.10
N PRO A 157 17.90 0.10 -13.44
CA PRO A 157 17.05 0.74 -12.43
C PRO A 157 15.81 1.41 -13.02
#